data_AF-A0A2V6ZKQ6-F1
#
_entry.id   AF-A0A2V6ZKQ6-F1
#
_cell.length_a   1.000
_cell.length_b   1.000
_cell.length_c   1.000
_cell.angle_alpha   90.00
_cell.angle_beta   90.00
_cell.angle_gamma   90.00
#
_symmetry.space_group_name_H-M   'P 1'
#
loop_
_entity.id
_entity.type
_entity.pdbx_description
1 polymer ?
#
loop_
_entity_poly.entity_id
_entity_poly.type
_entity_poly.pdbx_seq_one_letter_code
_entity_poly.pdbx_strand_id
1 'polypeptide(L)'
;MLGSRLMARLKIGFIPIEGGSYYKEALEEVTRAEELGFDSVWMEEHHSVTNHYWPSPLTVLAGFATRTSRMMLGTDIIVAAFHHPVRLAEDVAMLDVMSGGRATLGIAIGYKPDEFALYGVDLEKRGARFEEQLAIIKGLWTQERVSFKGAYYTVEGRLEPKPVTRPHPPLWIGGWGDITLRRAATLADNWIPGPTADLKRLLAGKKRFLDNRQAAGRSQAVTEWPLTRDLIIAETDRKARELAEEHIMIAYRREYAGGWRHPFIDASIATDLERLMADRFIIGGPEQCIAQIRRFTEEYGMTHLISRLRRLPPGPGGILLGRPVNSSLGIAAGPLLNSKWVEAYARLGFDVLTYATVRSTFRAAHGLPNIRHVDNREQAAVVARAANSGGTTIAVSLGEPSMEPDVWRKDIRRAKERIGHGQVLIVSVIGTPQPGGDPETLIEDYAQCAGWAAESGADAVEVHLATPDPFVEQPQMIYENVSLAARILYRTRTTVSIPVLAKLGPFKTPRLLHETATRLASWAHGYVLVHGINRRVFDDKGSPAFEGTGRERADVVGAQTFTVASRQVAEMLAWRKAGAWDRAVLAVGGISTVERARDVLREGADAVLVATAALFDPLFAARFRQIRTAAVA
;
A
#
# COMPACT_ATOMS: atom_id res chain seq x y z
N MET A 1 34.16 -38.36 -10.39
CA MET A 1 32.80 -38.17 -9.88
C MET A 1 32.86 -37.29 -8.63
N LEU A 2 32.65 -35.98 -8.78
CA LEU A 2 32.50 -35.04 -7.67
C LEU A 2 31.01 -34.71 -7.59
N GLY A 3 30.36 -35.20 -6.53
CA GLY A 3 28.92 -35.07 -6.33
C GLY A 3 28.50 -33.60 -6.26
N SER A 4 27.44 -33.28 -6.98
CA SER A 4 26.67 -32.05 -6.82
C SER A 4 26.15 -31.96 -5.39
N ARG A 5 26.82 -31.18 -4.53
CA ARG A 5 26.20 -30.70 -3.30
C ARG A 5 24.97 -29.88 -3.72
N LEU A 6 23.77 -30.39 -3.47
CA LEU A 6 22.55 -29.56 -3.51
C LEU A 6 22.84 -28.31 -2.68
N MET A 7 22.90 -27.13 -3.32
CA MET A 7 22.94 -25.87 -2.59
C MET A 7 21.66 -25.80 -1.73
N ALA A 8 21.82 -25.59 -0.43
CA ALA A 8 20.68 -25.38 0.46
C ALA A 8 19.86 -24.19 -0.07
N ARG A 9 18.52 -24.34 -0.08
CA ARG A 9 17.60 -23.28 -0.49
C ARG A 9 17.86 -22.03 0.37
N LEU A 10 18.04 -20.88 -0.29
CA LEU A 10 18.12 -19.58 0.38
C LEU A 10 16.80 -19.30 1.12
N LYS A 11 16.87 -19.07 2.43
CA LYS A 11 15.72 -18.59 3.20
C LYS A 11 15.49 -17.11 2.94
N ILE A 12 14.23 -16.73 2.76
CA ILE A 12 13.82 -15.35 2.55
C ILE A 12 12.96 -14.89 3.73
N GLY A 13 13.46 -13.88 4.43
CA GLY A 13 12.81 -13.23 5.54
C GLY A 13 12.60 -11.75 5.30
N PHE A 14 11.79 -11.12 6.15
CA PHE A 14 11.59 -9.69 6.10
C PHE A 14 11.29 -9.08 7.47
N ILE A 15 11.52 -7.78 7.59
CA ILE A 15 11.02 -6.94 8.67
C ILE A 15 9.77 -6.23 8.12
N PRO A 16 8.60 -6.40 8.76
CA PRO A 16 7.35 -5.81 8.28
C PRO A 16 7.31 -4.31 8.58
N ILE A 17 6.23 -3.63 8.21
CA ILE A 17 5.98 -2.28 8.68
C ILE A 17 5.96 -2.22 10.20
N GLU A 18 6.71 -1.27 10.77
CA GLU A 18 6.78 -0.99 12.20
C GLU A 18 6.40 0.46 12.54
N GLY A 19 6.04 0.69 13.80
CA GLY A 19 5.77 2.01 14.37
C GLY A 19 4.32 2.48 14.23
N GLY A 20 3.97 3.53 14.98
CA GLY A 20 2.63 4.11 14.95
C GLY A 20 1.52 3.09 15.26
N SER A 21 0.37 3.25 14.59
CA SER A 21 -0.82 2.41 14.75
C SER A 21 -0.95 1.29 13.71
N TYR A 22 0.15 0.89 13.04
CA TYR A 22 0.12 0.02 11.85
C TYR A 22 0.14 -1.49 12.14
N TYR A 23 -0.31 -1.91 13.33
CA TYR A 23 -0.25 -3.34 13.71
C TYR A 23 -1.09 -4.23 12.80
N LYS A 24 -2.25 -3.75 12.35
CA LYS A 24 -3.13 -4.53 11.48
C LYS A 24 -2.48 -4.77 10.12
N GLU A 25 -1.86 -3.74 9.55
CA GLU A 25 -1.15 -3.80 8.27
C GLU A 25 0.05 -4.74 8.36
N ALA A 26 0.86 -4.64 9.42
CA ALA A 26 1.98 -5.56 9.64
C ALA A 26 1.51 -7.02 9.76
N LEU A 27 0.39 -7.27 10.44
CA LEU A 27 -0.19 -8.61 10.55
C LEU A 27 -0.68 -9.16 9.20
N GLU A 28 -1.26 -8.29 8.36
CA GLU A 28 -1.66 -8.63 7.00
C GLU A 28 -0.43 -8.92 6.11
N GLU A 29 0.63 -8.11 6.20
CA GLU A 29 1.91 -8.35 5.51
C GLU A 29 2.50 -9.69 5.89
N VAL A 30 2.56 -10.02 7.18
CA VAL A 30 3.10 -11.28 7.69
C VAL A 30 2.27 -12.47 7.24
N THR A 31 0.94 -12.38 7.34
CA THR A 31 0.04 -13.44 6.86
C THR A 31 0.24 -13.67 5.36
N ARG A 32 0.32 -12.58 4.57
CA ARG A 32 0.53 -12.66 3.12
C ARG A 32 1.91 -13.19 2.75
N ALA A 33 2.94 -12.82 3.51
CA ALA A 33 4.29 -13.32 3.29
C ALA A 33 4.37 -14.84 3.50
N GLU A 34 3.69 -15.40 4.52
CA GLU A 34 3.62 -16.85 4.71
C GLU A 34 2.93 -17.56 3.54
N GLU A 35 1.86 -16.98 2.99
CA GLU A 35 1.17 -17.50 1.80
C GLU A 35 2.06 -17.46 0.55
N LEU A 36 2.94 -16.47 0.44
CA LEU A 36 3.90 -16.31 -0.66
C LEU A 36 5.16 -17.16 -0.47
N GLY A 37 5.32 -17.83 0.67
CA GLY A 37 6.42 -18.75 0.94
C GLY A 37 7.68 -18.12 1.55
N PHE A 38 7.55 -16.96 2.21
CA PHE A 38 8.61 -16.41 3.06
C PHE A 38 8.86 -17.33 4.26
N ASP A 39 10.12 -17.43 4.67
CA ASP A 39 10.59 -18.37 5.67
C ASP A 39 10.62 -17.75 7.09
N SER A 40 10.67 -16.42 7.23
CA SER A 40 10.80 -15.77 8.54
C SER A 40 10.34 -14.31 8.58
N VAL A 41 9.88 -13.86 9.75
CA VAL A 41 9.60 -12.45 10.07
C VAL A 41 10.49 -12.02 11.22
N TRP A 42 11.02 -10.79 11.14
CA TRP A 42 11.95 -10.23 12.11
C TRP A 42 11.42 -8.90 12.66
N MET A 43 11.63 -8.66 13.96
CA MET A 43 11.24 -7.41 14.63
C MET A 43 12.47 -6.73 15.25
N GLU A 44 12.56 -5.41 15.12
CA GLU A 44 13.65 -4.60 15.67
C GLU A 44 13.26 -4.01 17.04
N GLU A 45 14.24 -3.60 17.87
CA GLU A 45 13.97 -2.92 19.14
C GLU A 45 14.63 -1.54 19.16
N HIS A 46 13.80 -0.50 19.26
CA HIS A 46 14.22 0.89 19.44
C HIS A 46 13.22 1.64 20.31
N HIS A 47 13.71 2.65 21.03
CA HIS A 47 12.93 3.37 22.03
C HIS A 47 12.87 4.87 21.75
N SER A 48 11.72 5.47 22.03
CA SER A 48 11.44 6.90 21.80
C SER A 48 11.64 7.38 20.35
N VAL A 49 11.48 6.49 19.37
CA VAL A 49 11.53 6.84 17.94
C VAL A 49 10.09 7.02 17.41
N THR A 50 9.75 8.25 17.05
CA THR A 50 8.39 8.60 16.61
C THR A 50 8.03 7.88 15.30
N ASN A 51 6.94 7.11 15.31
CA ASN A 51 6.34 6.47 14.14
C ASN A 51 7.28 5.59 13.31
N HIS A 52 8.30 4.97 13.91
CA HIS A 52 9.26 4.14 13.17
C HIS A 52 9.41 2.70 13.67
N TYR A 53 9.49 2.50 14.99
CA TYR A 53 9.72 1.19 15.61
C TYR A 53 8.68 0.93 16.69
N TRP A 54 8.43 -0.34 16.99
CA TRP A 54 7.72 -0.71 18.22
C TRP A 54 8.72 -1.15 19.31
N PRO A 55 8.57 -0.66 20.55
CA PRO A 55 9.55 -0.91 21.62
C PRO A 55 9.46 -2.32 22.23
N SER A 56 8.57 -3.19 21.75
CA SER A 56 8.26 -4.49 22.38
C SER A 56 8.16 -5.61 21.35
N PRO A 57 9.30 -6.02 20.73
CA PRO A 57 9.31 -6.96 19.61
C PRO A 57 8.70 -8.33 19.95
N LEU A 58 8.95 -8.87 21.15
CA LEU A 58 8.40 -10.19 21.54
C LEU A 58 6.87 -10.19 21.63
N THR A 59 6.27 -9.10 22.10
CA THR A 59 4.82 -8.95 22.17
C THR A 59 4.20 -8.94 20.76
N VAL A 60 4.86 -8.26 19.82
CA VAL A 60 4.42 -8.22 18.42
C VAL A 60 4.56 -9.60 17.77
N LEU A 61 5.71 -10.26 17.94
CA LEU A 61 5.96 -11.62 17.45
C LEU A 61 4.97 -12.63 18.03
N ALA A 62 4.55 -12.49 19.29
CA ALA A 62 3.54 -13.34 19.90
C ALA A 62 2.18 -13.22 19.16
N GLY A 63 1.81 -12.02 18.74
CA GLY A 63 0.62 -11.82 17.90
C GLY A 63 0.79 -12.38 16.47
N PHE A 64 1.99 -12.30 15.90
CA PHE A 64 2.29 -12.94 14.60
C PHE A 64 2.26 -14.47 14.70
N ALA A 65 2.68 -15.04 15.83
CA ALA A 65 2.66 -16.47 16.08
C ALA A 65 1.26 -17.07 15.95
N THR A 66 0.21 -16.34 16.33
CA THR A 66 -1.18 -16.81 16.25
C THR A 66 -1.78 -16.75 14.83
N ARG A 67 -1.07 -16.12 13.89
CA ARG A 67 -1.53 -15.93 12.50
C ARG A 67 -0.64 -16.60 11.46
N THR A 68 0.44 -17.23 11.92
CA THR A 68 1.40 -17.97 11.10
C THR A 68 1.57 -19.38 11.65
N SER A 69 1.92 -20.31 10.76
CA SER A 69 2.05 -21.74 11.08
C SER A 69 3.43 -22.31 10.80
N ARG A 70 4.23 -21.65 9.94
CA ARG A 70 5.52 -22.14 9.44
C ARG A 70 6.64 -21.12 9.61
N MET A 71 6.34 -19.83 9.53
CA MET A 71 7.37 -18.79 9.55
C MET A 71 8.19 -18.79 10.85
N MET A 72 9.51 -18.69 10.75
CA MET A 72 10.38 -18.37 11.88
C MET A 72 10.08 -16.95 12.40
N LEU A 73 10.08 -16.80 13.72
CA LEU A 73 9.78 -15.54 14.42
C LEU A 73 11.06 -15.06 15.12
N GLY A 74 11.72 -14.06 14.54
CA GLY A 74 13.05 -13.63 14.97
C GLY A 74 13.09 -12.20 15.49
N THR A 75 14.09 -11.89 16.32
CA THR A 75 14.40 -10.51 16.72
C THR A 75 15.71 -10.05 16.07
N ASP A 76 15.72 -8.84 15.49
CA ASP A 76 16.89 -8.22 14.85
C ASP A 76 16.94 -6.70 15.17
N ILE A 77 17.18 -6.26 16.42
CA ILE A 77 17.66 -7.09 17.52
C ILE A 77 17.22 -6.59 18.90
N ILE A 78 16.95 -7.52 19.83
CA ILE A 78 16.64 -7.16 21.22
C ILE A 78 17.86 -6.51 21.88
N VAL A 79 17.62 -5.46 22.66
CA VAL A 79 18.64 -4.75 23.43
C VAL A 79 18.66 -5.27 24.86
N ALA A 80 19.54 -6.23 25.14
CA ALA A 80 19.59 -6.96 26.41
C ALA A 80 19.61 -6.05 27.65
N ALA A 81 20.25 -4.88 27.55
CA ALA A 81 20.41 -3.93 28.64
C ALA A 81 19.07 -3.43 29.22
N PHE A 82 17.98 -3.47 28.45
CA PHE A 82 16.65 -2.98 28.84
C PHE A 82 15.74 -4.06 29.43
N HIS A 83 16.23 -5.31 29.51
CA HIS A 83 15.45 -6.45 29.99
C HIS A 83 16.08 -7.10 31.23
N HIS A 84 15.24 -7.50 32.19
CA HIS A 84 15.67 -8.41 33.24
C HIS A 84 15.86 -9.82 32.66
N PRO A 85 16.98 -10.54 32.93
CA PRO A 85 17.26 -11.81 32.26
C PRO A 85 16.23 -12.90 32.52
N VAL A 86 15.65 -12.95 33.73
CA VAL A 86 14.57 -13.90 34.05
C VAL A 86 13.35 -13.61 33.19
N ARG A 87 12.96 -12.33 33.06
CA ARG A 87 11.78 -11.94 32.29
C ARG A 87 11.95 -12.21 30.80
N LEU A 88 13.12 -11.87 30.26
CA LEU A 88 13.44 -12.16 28.87
C LEU A 88 13.44 -13.66 28.58
N ALA A 89 13.96 -14.48 29.50
CA ALA A 89 13.92 -15.93 29.38
C ALA A 89 12.47 -16.46 29.34
N GLU A 90 11.58 -15.94 30.21
CA GLU A 90 10.17 -16.31 30.26
C GLU A 90 9.44 -15.91 28.97
N ASP A 91 9.60 -14.67 28.52
CA ASP A 91 8.90 -14.15 27.34
C ASP A 91 9.29 -14.92 26.06
N VAL A 92 10.57 -15.25 25.90
CA VAL A 92 11.05 -16.05 24.75
C VAL A 92 10.61 -17.51 24.86
N ALA A 93 10.60 -18.10 26.06
CA ALA A 93 10.10 -19.46 26.24
C ALA A 93 8.60 -19.54 25.92
N MET A 94 7.82 -18.55 26.35
CA MET A 94 6.41 -18.43 25.99
C MET A 94 6.21 -18.26 24.49
N LEU A 95 7.00 -17.42 23.82
CA LEU A 95 6.94 -17.27 22.36
C LEU A 95 7.28 -18.58 21.64
N ASP A 96 8.28 -19.31 22.11
CA ASP A 96 8.67 -20.61 21.56
C ASP A 96 7.54 -21.64 21.71
N VAL A 97 6.90 -21.72 22.89
CA VAL A 97 5.72 -22.57 23.14
C VAL A 97 4.56 -22.17 22.24
N MET A 98 4.19 -20.88 22.21
CA MET A 98 3.07 -20.36 21.41
C MET A 98 3.26 -20.60 19.91
N SER A 99 4.50 -20.49 19.44
CA SER A 99 4.84 -20.68 18.03
C SER A 99 5.09 -22.14 17.65
N GLY A 100 5.19 -23.06 18.61
CA GLY A 100 5.52 -24.46 18.36
C GLY A 100 6.98 -24.67 17.93
N GLY A 101 7.91 -23.90 18.51
CA GLY A 101 9.35 -24.06 18.27
C GLY A 101 9.92 -23.20 17.15
N ARG A 102 9.24 -22.09 16.78
CA ARG A 102 9.65 -21.23 15.65
C ARG A 102 10.38 -19.95 16.09
N ALA A 103 10.61 -19.77 17.38
CA ALA A 103 11.23 -18.56 17.92
C ALA A 103 12.76 -18.57 17.73
N THR A 104 13.33 -17.45 17.31
CA THR A 104 14.79 -17.21 17.28
C THR A 104 15.10 -15.93 18.04
N LEU A 105 15.92 -16.01 19.09
CA LEU A 105 16.34 -14.84 19.86
C LEU A 105 17.61 -14.24 19.24
N GLY A 106 17.46 -13.17 18.47
CA GLY A 106 18.56 -12.25 18.21
C GLY A 106 18.69 -11.24 19.35
N ILE A 107 19.88 -11.13 19.94
CA ILE A 107 20.15 -10.26 21.08
C ILE A 107 21.49 -9.52 20.95
N ALA A 108 21.53 -8.25 21.38
CA ALA A 108 22.75 -7.45 21.43
C ALA A 108 22.86 -6.63 22.72
N ILE A 109 24.06 -6.07 22.91
CA ILE A 109 24.41 -5.26 24.10
C ILE A 109 23.79 -3.86 24.12
N GLY A 110 23.27 -3.36 23.00
CA GLY A 110 22.82 -1.97 22.84
C GLY A 110 23.97 -0.96 22.68
N TYR A 111 23.66 0.18 22.06
CA TYR A 111 24.68 1.19 21.74
C TYR A 111 24.23 2.65 21.86
N LYS A 112 22.93 2.95 21.93
CA LYS A 112 22.41 4.32 21.79
C LYS A 112 22.28 5.02 23.15
N PRO A 113 23.06 6.08 23.44
CA PRO A 113 23.08 6.71 24.77
C PRO A 113 21.71 7.21 25.24
N ASP A 114 20.90 7.80 24.34
CA ASP A 114 19.59 8.34 24.69
C ASP A 114 18.61 7.25 25.19
N GLU A 115 18.66 6.05 24.61
CA GLU A 115 17.83 4.92 25.06
C GLU A 115 18.32 4.40 26.42
N PHE A 116 19.64 4.34 26.64
CA PHE A 116 20.21 3.98 27.94
C PHE A 116 19.82 4.98 29.03
N ALA A 117 19.87 6.28 28.73
CA ALA A 117 19.43 7.33 29.63
C ALA A 117 17.93 7.22 29.96
N LEU A 118 17.09 6.92 28.97
CA LEU A 118 15.65 6.70 29.15
C LEU A 118 15.36 5.56 30.14
N TYR A 119 16.08 4.45 30.04
CA TYR A 119 15.94 3.29 30.92
C TYR A 119 16.71 3.41 32.24
N GLY A 120 17.50 4.48 32.44
CA GLY A 120 18.35 4.64 33.61
C GLY A 120 19.43 3.56 33.74
N VAL A 121 19.90 3.01 32.61
CA VAL A 121 20.88 1.91 32.58
C VAL A 121 22.26 2.46 32.20
N ASP A 122 23.28 2.03 32.95
CA ASP A 122 24.68 2.37 32.67
C ASP A 122 25.19 1.72 31.36
N LEU A 123 25.67 2.57 30.45
CA LEU A 123 26.23 2.16 29.16
C LEU A 123 27.62 1.52 29.30
N GLU A 124 28.46 1.95 30.26
CA GLU A 124 29.87 1.53 30.34
C GLU A 124 30.02 0.05 30.74
N LYS A 125 29.08 -0.48 31.51
CA LYS A 125 29.10 -1.87 32.04
C LYS A 125 28.21 -2.86 31.28
N ARG A 126 27.58 -2.44 30.18
CA ARG A 126 26.62 -3.25 29.42
C ARG A 126 27.18 -4.60 28.95
N GLY A 127 28.47 -4.67 28.63
CA GLY A 127 29.12 -5.89 28.14
C GLY A 127 29.23 -7.00 29.20
N ALA A 128 29.65 -6.66 30.42
CA ALA A 128 29.77 -7.63 31.51
C ALA A 128 28.38 -8.08 31.99
N ARG A 129 27.43 -7.13 32.09
CA ARG A 129 26.03 -7.42 32.39
C ARG A 129 25.41 -8.39 31.40
N PHE A 130 25.68 -8.19 30.11
CA PHE A 130 25.19 -9.05 29.03
C PHE A 130 25.64 -10.51 29.16
N GLU A 131 26.90 -10.74 29.53
CA GLU A 131 27.43 -12.10 29.71
C GLU A 131 26.72 -12.83 30.86
N GLU A 132 26.45 -12.14 31.98
CA GLU A 132 25.64 -12.70 33.08
C GLU A 132 24.19 -12.97 32.64
N GLN A 133 23.57 -12.05 31.89
CA GLN A 133 22.21 -12.24 31.37
C GLN A 133 22.11 -13.50 30.50
N LEU A 134 23.05 -13.72 29.58
CA LEU A 134 23.05 -14.90 28.72
C LEU A 134 23.27 -16.20 29.50
N ALA A 135 24.11 -16.17 30.54
CA ALA A 135 24.32 -17.33 31.41
C ALA A 135 23.02 -17.70 32.14
N ILE A 136 22.33 -16.71 32.71
CA ILE A 136 21.04 -16.89 33.40
C ILE A 136 19.98 -17.41 32.43
N ILE A 137 19.79 -16.75 31.27
CA ILE A 137 18.77 -17.10 30.29
C ILE A 137 18.94 -18.56 29.82
N LYS A 138 20.14 -18.95 29.38
CA LYS A 138 20.42 -20.32 28.93
C LYS A 138 20.27 -21.32 30.07
N GLY A 139 20.72 -20.99 31.28
CA GLY A 139 20.52 -21.82 32.46
C GLY A 139 19.04 -22.08 32.71
N LEU A 140 18.21 -21.04 32.67
CA LEU A 140 16.77 -21.13 32.92
C LEU A 140 16.05 -21.95 31.86
N TRP A 141 16.51 -21.96 30.60
CA TRP A 141 15.93 -22.82 29.57
C TRP A 141 16.37 -24.28 29.66
N THR A 142 17.62 -24.54 30.06
CA THR A 142 18.24 -25.87 29.92
C THR A 142 18.28 -26.70 31.19
N GLN A 143 18.33 -26.05 32.36
CA GLN A 143 18.47 -26.73 33.67
C GLN A 143 17.13 -26.80 34.39
N GLU A 144 16.91 -27.81 35.22
CA GLU A 144 15.70 -27.91 36.03
C GLU A 144 15.57 -26.73 37.01
N ARG A 145 16.68 -26.35 37.67
CA ARG A 145 16.80 -25.22 38.58
C ARG A 145 18.16 -24.54 38.37
N VAL A 146 18.18 -23.21 38.42
CA VAL A 146 19.38 -22.37 38.31
C VAL A 146 19.68 -21.75 39.66
N SER A 147 20.97 -21.74 40.01
CA SER A 147 21.53 -20.89 41.07
C SER A 147 22.68 -20.10 40.46
N PHE A 148 22.52 -18.78 40.40
CA PHE A 148 23.47 -17.84 39.80
C PHE A 148 23.72 -16.68 40.75
N LYS A 149 24.99 -16.36 40.99
CA LYS A 149 25.43 -15.22 41.79
C LYS A 149 26.57 -14.50 41.05
N GLY A 150 26.21 -13.45 40.32
CA GLY A 150 27.13 -12.59 39.60
C GLY A 150 27.30 -11.23 40.27
N ALA A 151 27.99 -10.32 39.58
CA ALA A 151 28.18 -8.94 40.00
C ALA A 151 26.92 -8.08 39.78
N TYR A 152 26.09 -8.44 38.80
CA TYR A 152 24.88 -7.67 38.45
C TYR A 152 23.59 -8.38 38.85
N TYR A 153 23.57 -9.72 38.83
CA TYR A 153 22.36 -10.49 39.12
C TYR A 153 22.61 -11.60 40.14
N THR A 154 21.62 -11.81 41.00
CA THR A 154 21.50 -13.02 41.83
C THR A 154 20.15 -13.65 41.50
N VAL A 155 20.17 -14.90 41.06
CA VAL A 155 18.97 -15.65 40.65
C VAL A 155 19.03 -17.05 41.25
N GLU A 156 17.98 -17.43 41.98
CA GLU A 156 17.77 -18.79 42.45
C GLU A 156 16.34 -19.21 42.10
N GLY A 157 16.17 -20.21 41.24
CA GLY A 157 14.83 -20.63 40.84
C GLY A 157 14.79 -21.49 39.59
N ARG A 158 13.58 -21.70 39.07
CA ARG A 158 13.31 -22.42 37.83
C ARG A 158 12.38 -21.58 36.95
N LEU A 159 12.38 -21.86 35.66
CA LEU A 159 11.51 -21.23 34.68
C LEU A 159 10.44 -22.22 34.22
N GLU A 160 9.20 -21.75 34.13
CA GLU A 160 8.03 -22.47 33.61
C GLU A 160 7.16 -21.51 32.77
N PRO A 161 6.75 -21.88 31.53
CA PRO A 161 7.08 -23.12 30.84
C PRO A 161 8.48 -23.12 30.26
N LYS A 162 9.10 -24.31 30.14
CA LYS A 162 10.32 -24.48 29.35
C LYS A 162 10.05 -24.27 27.86
N PRO A 163 11.03 -23.80 27.08
CA PRO A 163 10.92 -23.83 25.63
C PRO A 163 10.68 -25.24 25.12
N VAL A 164 9.89 -25.36 24.05
CA VAL A 164 9.67 -26.64 23.36
C VAL A 164 10.87 -27.01 22.49
N THR A 165 11.60 -26.02 21.98
CA THR A 165 12.84 -26.22 21.22
C THR A 165 13.96 -26.73 22.13
N ARG A 166 14.64 -27.80 21.70
CA ARG A 166 15.75 -28.42 22.43
C ARG A 166 17.09 -28.20 21.71
N PRO A 167 18.18 -27.87 22.45
CA PRO A 167 18.23 -27.66 23.90
C PRO A 167 17.54 -26.36 24.36
N HIS A 168 17.45 -25.36 23.49
CA HIS A 168 16.75 -24.09 23.69
C HIS A 168 16.46 -23.44 22.33
N PRO A 169 15.66 -22.36 22.23
CA PRO A 169 15.47 -21.60 21.01
C PRO A 169 16.82 -21.08 20.46
N PRO A 170 17.03 -21.00 19.14
CA PRO A 170 18.28 -20.50 18.57
C PRO A 170 18.62 -19.09 19.10
N LEU A 171 19.86 -18.92 19.55
CA LEU A 171 20.37 -17.68 20.13
C LEU A 171 21.42 -17.08 19.20
N TRP A 172 21.14 -15.91 18.64
CA TRP A 172 22.06 -15.20 17.73
C TRP A 172 22.51 -13.88 18.37
N ILE A 173 23.82 -13.62 18.35
CA ILE A 173 24.36 -12.37 18.88
C ILE A 173 24.65 -11.41 17.74
N GLY A 174 24.09 -10.20 17.83
CA GLY A 174 24.32 -9.15 16.85
C GLY A 174 25.43 -8.18 17.23
N GLY A 175 25.85 -7.42 16.22
CA GLY A 175 26.84 -6.36 16.36
C GLY A 175 28.21 -6.72 15.80
N TRP A 176 29.19 -5.87 16.13
CA TRP A 176 30.50 -5.84 15.47
C TRP A 176 31.65 -5.62 16.45
N GLY A 177 32.87 -5.78 15.94
CA GLY A 177 34.11 -5.63 16.70
C GLY A 177 34.58 -6.95 17.32
N ASP A 178 35.88 -7.02 17.63
CA ASP A 178 36.53 -8.27 18.05
C ASP A 178 35.93 -8.87 19.32
N ILE A 179 35.51 -8.03 20.28
CA ILE A 179 34.87 -8.49 21.53
C ILE A 179 33.48 -9.09 21.24
N THR A 180 32.66 -8.42 20.43
CA THR A 180 31.31 -8.89 20.08
C THR A 180 31.38 -10.18 19.27
N LEU A 181 32.30 -10.27 18.29
CA LEU A 181 32.50 -11.47 17.49
C LEU A 181 33.01 -12.64 18.34
N ARG A 182 33.84 -12.36 19.35
CA ARG A 182 34.25 -13.37 20.33
C ARG A 182 33.06 -13.87 21.14
N ARG A 183 32.22 -12.96 21.68
CA ARG A 183 31.00 -13.32 22.40
C ARG A 183 30.04 -14.15 21.56
N ALA A 184 29.78 -13.73 20.32
CA ALA A 184 28.94 -14.49 19.40
C ALA A 184 29.49 -15.91 19.19
N ALA A 185 30.81 -16.03 18.99
CA ALA A 185 31.46 -17.32 18.77
C ALA A 185 31.43 -18.24 20.01
N THR A 186 31.52 -17.69 21.23
CA THR A 186 31.65 -18.48 22.46
C THR A 186 30.35 -18.69 23.21
N LEU A 187 29.42 -17.74 23.14
CA LEU A 187 28.22 -17.69 24.00
C LEU A 187 26.92 -18.00 23.26
N ALA A 188 26.92 -18.01 21.93
CA ALA A 188 25.73 -18.15 21.11
C ALA A 188 25.87 -19.23 20.02
N ASP A 189 24.77 -19.47 19.31
CA ASP A 189 24.71 -20.43 18.21
C ASP A 189 25.20 -19.81 16.91
N ASN A 190 24.95 -18.50 16.72
CA ASN A 190 25.34 -17.79 15.52
C ASN A 190 25.63 -16.30 15.74
N TRP A 191 26.20 -15.68 14.70
CA TRP A 191 26.40 -14.24 14.58
C TRP A 191 25.42 -13.66 13.55
N ILE A 192 24.72 -12.57 13.91
CA ILE A 192 23.90 -11.79 12.97
C ILE A 192 24.56 -10.42 12.71
N PRO A 193 25.09 -10.18 11.49
CA PRO A 193 25.67 -8.88 11.17
C PRO A 193 24.59 -7.81 11.02
N GLY A 194 24.85 -6.61 11.55
CA GLY A 194 23.98 -5.46 11.30
C GLY A 194 23.94 -5.07 9.81
N PRO A 195 22.90 -4.33 9.36
CA PRO A 195 22.62 -4.12 7.93
C PRO A 195 23.62 -3.21 7.21
N THR A 196 24.49 -2.50 7.95
CA THR A 196 25.31 -1.40 7.42
C THR A 196 26.69 -1.81 6.90
N ALA A 197 27.11 -3.06 7.07
CA ALA A 197 28.46 -3.48 6.70
C ALA A 197 28.56 -3.89 5.23
N ASP A 198 29.62 -3.43 4.56
CA ASP A 198 29.98 -3.87 3.21
C ASP A 198 30.48 -5.33 3.20
N LEU A 199 30.63 -5.90 2.00
CA LEU A 199 31.01 -7.29 1.81
C LEU A 199 32.39 -7.60 2.40
N LYS A 200 33.36 -6.69 2.25
CA LYS A 200 34.70 -6.88 2.80
C LYS A 200 34.68 -7.04 4.32
N ARG A 201 33.90 -6.20 5.01
CA ARG A 201 33.72 -6.26 6.47
C ARG A 201 32.98 -7.51 6.90
N LEU A 202 31.96 -7.93 6.14
CA LEU A 202 31.25 -9.18 6.39
C LEU A 202 32.19 -10.39 6.33
N LEU A 203 33.02 -10.49 5.30
CA LEU A 203 34.00 -11.57 5.14
C LEU A 203 35.03 -11.57 6.27
N ALA A 204 35.56 -10.40 6.64
CA ALA A 204 36.49 -10.27 7.76
C ALA A 204 35.85 -10.67 9.11
N GLY A 205 34.62 -10.21 9.36
CA GLY A 205 33.85 -10.56 10.57
C GLY A 205 33.54 -12.06 10.63
N LYS A 206 33.12 -12.65 9.50
CA LYS A 206 32.87 -14.09 9.37
C LYS A 206 34.12 -14.91 9.66
N LYS A 207 35.26 -14.53 9.09
CA LYS A 207 36.54 -15.18 9.39
C LYS A 207 36.86 -15.10 10.88
N ARG A 208 36.79 -13.91 11.47
CA ARG A 208 37.10 -13.70 12.89
C ARG A 208 36.17 -14.49 13.82
N PHE A 209 34.88 -14.52 13.51
CA PHE A 209 33.89 -15.32 14.24
C PHE A 209 34.25 -16.81 14.20
N LEU A 210 34.57 -17.35 13.02
CA LEU A 210 34.96 -18.76 12.86
C LEU A 210 36.28 -19.07 13.59
N ASP A 211 37.29 -18.21 13.49
CA ASP A 211 38.56 -18.35 14.20
C ASP A 211 38.34 -18.40 15.72
N ASN A 212 37.52 -17.49 16.26
CA ASN A 212 37.18 -17.45 17.69
C ASN A 212 36.42 -18.72 18.12
N ARG A 213 35.54 -19.24 17.25
CA ARG A 213 34.74 -20.43 17.52
C ARG A 213 35.62 -21.68 17.59
N GLN A 214 36.57 -21.78 16.66
CA GLN A 214 37.59 -22.83 16.65
C GLN A 214 38.48 -22.74 17.90
N ALA A 215 38.96 -21.55 18.26
CA ALA A 215 39.76 -21.34 19.46
C ALA A 215 39.03 -21.71 20.76
N ALA A 216 37.70 -21.58 20.77
CA ALA A 216 36.84 -21.98 21.88
C ALA A 216 36.47 -23.48 21.90
N GLY A 217 37.01 -24.30 20.99
CA GLY A 217 36.72 -25.73 20.88
C GLY A 217 35.31 -26.05 20.35
N ARG A 218 34.58 -25.05 19.83
CA ARG A 218 33.24 -25.24 19.25
C ARG A 218 33.40 -25.63 17.78
N SER A 219 33.31 -26.92 17.49
CA SER A 219 33.55 -27.50 16.15
C SER A 219 32.30 -27.72 15.29
N GLN A 220 31.09 -27.66 15.87
CA GLN A 220 29.81 -27.89 15.17
C GLN A 220 29.58 -26.93 13.99
N ALA A 221 29.51 -27.37 12.74
CA ALA A 221 29.44 -26.46 11.59
C ALA A 221 28.30 -25.41 11.70
N VAL A 222 28.61 -24.16 11.35
CA VAL A 222 27.62 -23.08 11.27
C VAL A 222 26.92 -23.19 9.92
N THR A 223 25.64 -23.52 9.95
CA THR A 223 24.82 -23.80 8.76
C THR A 223 24.02 -22.58 8.28
N GLU A 224 23.87 -21.57 9.13
CA GLU A 224 23.10 -20.36 8.82
C GLU A 224 24.00 -19.12 8.75
N TRP A 225 23.81 -18.29 7.72
CA TRP A 225 24.50 -17.02 7.54
C TRP A 225 23.44 -15.96 7.21
N PRO A 226 22.81 -15.37 8.23
CA PRO A 226 21.79 -14.35 8.05
C PRO A 226 22.41 -13.03 7.56
N LEU A 227 21.69 -12.32 6.72
CA LEU A 227 22.08 -11.01 6.25
C LEU A 227 20.89 -10.07 6.10
N THR A 228 20.90 -8.98 6.85
CA THR A 228 19.85 -7.95 6.78
C THR A 228 20.22 -6.87 5.77
N ARG A 229 19.31 -6.53 4.86
CA ARG A 229 19.49 -5.50 3.81
C ARG A 229 18.19 -4.75 3.56
N ASP A 230 18.25 -3.43 3.37
CA ASP A 230 17.12 -2.74 2.74
C ASP A 230 16.99 -3.22 1.28
N LEU A 231 15.75 -3.48 0.86
CA LEU A 231 15.42 -4.01 -0.46
C LEU A 231 14.45 -3.07 -1.17
N ILE A 232 14.80 -2.63 -2.39
CA ILE A 232 13.88 -1.94 -3.30
C ILE A 232 13.89 -2.66 -4.64
N ILE A 233 12.73 -3.18 -5.00
CA ILE A 233 12.48 -3.75 -6.33
C ILE A 233 11.50 -2.82 -7.04
N ALA A 234 11.89 -2.34 -8.22
CA ALA A 234 11.00 -1.56 -9.10
C ALA A 234 11.02 -2.14 -10.52
N GLU A 235 10.25 -1.56 -11.43
CA GLU A 235 10.16 -2.04 -12.81
C GLU A 235 11.47 -1.84 -13.59
N THR A 236 12.31 -0.88 -13.18
CA THR A 236 13.62 -0.58 -13.79
C THR A 236 14.64 -0.19 -12.72
N ASP A 237 15.93 -0.39 -13.01
CA ASP A 237 17.02 0.03 -12.12
C ASP A 237 16.97 1.53 -11.80
N ARG A 238 16.65 2.35 -12.82
CA ARG A 238 16.47 3.80 -12.66
C ARG A 238 15.37 4.11 -11.65
N LYS A 239 14.20 3.47 -11.77
CA LYS A 239 13.08 3.72 -10.84
C LYS A 239 13.40 3.24 -9.42
N ALA A 240 14.07 2.10 -9.28
CA ALA A 240 14.49 1.59 -7.99
C ALA A 240 15.46 2.56 -7.30
N ARG A 241 16.39 3.15 -8.07
CA ARG A 241 17.29 4.19 -7.58
C ARG A 241 16.56 5.43 -7.11
N GLU A 242 15.64 5.95 -7.92
CA GLU A 242 14.81 7.11 -7.55
C GLU A 242 14.09 6.86 -6.21
N LEU A 243 13.51 5.67 -6.02
CA LEU A 243 12.85 5.29 -4.77
C LEU A 243 13.82 5.18 -3.59
N ALA A 244 15.06 4.70 -3.82
CA ALA A 244 16.08 4.62 -2.78
C ALA A 244 16.52 6.01 -2.32
N GLU A 245 16.76 6.93 -3.26
CA GLU A 245 17.05 8.33 -2.98
C GLU A 245 15.92 8.99 -2.19
N GLU A 246 14.68 8.70 -2.56
CA GLU A 246 13.51 9.32 -1.93
C GLU A 246 13.23 8.78 -0.53
N HIS A 247 13.32 7.47 -0.33
CA HIS A 247 12.76 6.81 0.87
C HIS A 247 13.81 6.27 1.83
N ILE A 248 14.93 5.75 1.31
CA ILE A 248 16.00 5.24 2.17
C ILE A 248 16.85 6.40 2.66
N MET A 249 17.22 7.35 1.79
CA MET A 249 18.19 8.39 2.16
C MET A 249 17.67 9.38 3.19
N ILE A 250 16.40 9.78 3.11
CA ILE A 250 15.82 10.71 4.11
C ILE A 250 15.80 10.04 5.48
N ALA A 251 15.40 8.77 5.53
CA ALA A 251 15.38 8.01 6.78
C ALA A 251 16.79 7.76 7.31
N TYR A 252 17.72 7.31 6.46
CA TYR A 252 19.13 7.12 6.83
C TYR A 252 19.78 8.42 7.32
N ARG A 253 19.50 9.56 6.67
CA ARG A 253 19.99 10.87 7.16
C ARG A 253 19.36 11.21 8.51
N ARG A 254 18.06 11.01 8.72
CA ARG A 254 17.44 11.25 10.03
C ARG A 254 17.99 10.35 11.13
N GLU A 255 18.23 9.08 10.81
CA GLU A 255 18.68 8.05 11.73
C GLU A 255 20.17 8.21 12.09
N TYR A 256 21.01 8.59 11.12
CA TYR A 256 22.48 8.61 11.26
C TYR A 256 23.15 9.99 11.17
N ALA A 257 22.43 11.08 10.85
CA ALA A 257 22.99 12.45 10.82
C ALA A 257 22.85 13.22 12.14
N GLY A 258 22.36 12.58 13.22
CA GLY A 258 22.36 13.16 14.57
C GLY A 258 23.78 13.31 15.16
N GLY A 259 23.87 13.92 16.35
CA GLY A 259 25.16 14.18 17.04
C GLY A 259 25.94 12.93 17.48
N TRP A 260 25.39 11.72 17.30
CA TRP A 260 26.04 10.44 17.61
C TRP A 260 26.67 9.82 16.36
N ARG A 261 27.95 9.43 16.44
CA ARG A 261 28.68 8.80 15.33
C ARG A 261 28.47 7.28 15.31
N HIS A 262 27.81 6.77 14.28
CA HIS A 262 27.70 5.33 14.05
C HIS A 262 29.06 4.73 13.64
N PRO A 263 29.44 3.52 14.10
CA PRO A 263 30.77 2.93 13.84
C PRO A 263 31.10 2.73 12.35
N PHE A 264 30.08 2.67 11.49
CA PHE A 264 30.22 2.39 10.05
C PHE A 264 29.62 3.45 9.12
N ILE A 265 28.98 4.48 9.69
CA ILE A 265 28.34 5.57 8.96
C ILE A 265 28.81 6.88 9.59
N ASP A 266 29.57 7.66 8.84
CA ASP A 266 29.87 9.04 9.17
C ASP A 266 29.01 9.99 8.32
N ALA A 267 28.97 11.26 8.71
CA ALA A 267 28.19 12.28 8.00
C ALA A 267 28.65 12.51 6.55
N SER A 268 29.90 12.14 6.19
CA SER A 268 30.46 12.28 4.85
C SER A 268 30.05 11.16 3.88
N ILE A 269 29.70 9.98 4.40
CA ILE A 269 29.15 8.87 3.60
C ILE A 269 27.69 9.16 3.21
N ALA A 270 26.95 9.98 3.97
CA ALA A 270 25.56 10.32 3.68
C ALA A 270 25.36 11.28 2.47
N THR A 271 26.46 11.79 1.89
CA THR A 271 26.46 12.69 0.73
C THR A 271 26.74 11.99 -0.60
N ASP A 272 27.28 10.77 -0.60
CA ASP A 272 27.57 9.97 -1.80
C ASP A 272 26.71 8.70 -1.82
N LEU A 273 25.64 8.75 -2.60
CA LEU A 273 24.63 7.70 -2.69
C LEU A 273 25.22 6.37 -3.18
N GLU A 274 26.00 6.38 -4.25
CA GLU A 274 26.55 5.14 -4.83
C GLU A 274 27.39 4.39 -3.83
N ARG A 275 28.25 5.14 -3.14
CA ARG A 275 29.15 4.58 -2.13
C ARG A 275 28.42 4.11 -0.89
N LEU A 276 27.34 4.78 -0.48
CA LEU A 276 26.51 4.31 0.62
C LEU A 276 25.70 3.07 0.23
N MET A 277 25.16 3.02 -0.98
CA MET A 277 24.32 1.91 -1.45
C MET A 277 25.14 0.63 -1.70
N ALA A 278 26.38 0.77 -2.15
CA ALA A 278 27.28 -0.33 -2.44
C ALA A 278 27.41 -1.30 -1.24
N ASP A 279 27.02 -2.56 -1.48
CA ASP A 279 27.03 -3.68 -0.53
C ASP A 279 26.15 -3.52 0.72
N ARG A 280 25.37 -2.44 0.86
CA ARG A 280 24.49 -2.18 2.01
C ARG A 280 23.01 -2.33 1.70
N PHE A 281 22.63 -2.19 0.44
CA PHE A 281 21.25 -2.36 -0.01
C PHE A 281 21.18 -3.30 -1.21
N ILE A 282 19.98 -3.78 -1.49
CA ILE A 282 19.64 -4.52 -2.70
C ILE A 282 18.61 -3.67 -3.45
N ILE A 283 19.06 -2.96 -4.48
CA ILE A 283 18.23 -1.97 -5.19
C ILE A 283 18.33 -2.22 -6.69
N GLY A 284 17.19 -2.33 -7.38
CA GLY A 284 17.17 -2.48 -8.82
C GLY A 284 15.84 -2.99 -9.38
N GLY A 285 15.84 -3.26 -10.67
CA GLY A 285 14.87 -4.15 -11.30
C GLY A 285 15.04 -5.60 -10.82
N PRO A 286 14.10 -6.50 -11.13
CA PRO A 286 14.14 -7.88 -10.66
C PRO A 286 15.47 -8.59 -10.95
N GLU A 287 16.00 -8.48 -12.17
CA GLU A 287 17.27 -9.12 -12.56
C GLU A 287 18.48 -8.55 -11.80
N GLN A 288 18.52 -7.23 -11.60
CA GLN A 288 19.60 -6.56 -10.88
C GLN A 288 19.58 -6.92 -9.39
N CYS A 289 18.39 -7.08 -8.79
CA CYS A 289 18.25 -7.58 -7.42
C CYS A 289 18.68 -9.04 -7.30
N ILE A 290 18.32 -9.90 -8.27
CA ILE A 290 18.77 -11.31 -8.32
C ILE A 290 20.31 -11.38 -8.41
N ALA A 291 20.94 -10.56 -9.25
CA ALA A 291 22.39 -10.52 -9.38
C ALA A 291 23.08 -10.13 -8.07
N GLN A 292 22.56 -9.10 -7.37
CA GLN A 292 23.07 -8.68 -6.07
C GLN A 292 22.90 -9.76 -4.99
N ILE A 293 21.73 -10.43 -4.94
CA ILE A 293 21.48 -11.54 -4.02
C ILE A 293 22.45 -12.69 -4.30
N ARG A 294 22.63 -13.07 -5.57
CA ARG A 294 23.56 -14.14 -5.98
C ARG A 294 24.98 -13.84 -5.52
N ARG A 295 25.43 -12.59 -5.68
CA ARG A 295 26.74 -12.15 -5.20
C ARG A 295 26.92 -12.40 -3.70
N PHE A 296 25.94 -12.08 -2.86
CA PHE A 296 26.01 -12.38 -1.42
C PHE A 296 25.93 -13.88 -1.12
N THR A 297 25.15 -14.66 -1.89
CA THR A 297 25.12 -16.12 -1.71
C THR A 297 26.45 -16.78 -2.09
N GLU A 298 27.13 -16.30 -3.12
CA GLU A 298 28.37 -16.88 -3.64
C GLU A 298 29.59 -16.43 -2.84
N GLU A 299 29.72 -15.12 -2.56
CA GLU A 299 30.89 -14.56 -1.91
C GLU A 299 30.81 -14.65 -0.38
N TYR A 300 29.68 -14.24 0.22
CA TYR A 300 29.50 -14.30 1.68
C TYR A 300 29.04 -15.68 2.16
N GLY A 301 28.43 -16.49 1.28
CA GLY A 301 27.77 -17.73 1.68
C GLY A 301 26.46 -17.49 2.43
N MET A 302 25.75 -16.40 2.09
CA MET A 302 24.44 -16.05 2.67
C MET A 302 23.46 -17.21 2.48
N THR A 303 22.83 -17.64 3.58
CA THR A 303 21.78 -18.68 3.54
C THR A 303 20.42 -18.19 4.01
N HIS A 304 20.36 -16.97 4.54
CA HIS A 304 19.12 -16.32 4.98
C HIS A 304 19.17 -14.82 4.70
N LEU A 305 18.39 -14.34 3.74
CA LEU A 305 18.23 -12.91 3.48
C LEU A 305 17.09 -12.36 4.34
N ILE A 306 17.33 -11.27 5.07
CA ILE A 306 16.31 -10.54 5.84
C ILE A 306 16.12 -9.17 5.20
N SER A 307 15.01 -8.96 4.50
CA SER A 307 14.74 -7.71 3.79
C SER A 307 13.99 -6.73 4.65
N ARG A 308 14.51 -5.50 4.81
CA ARG A 308 13.74 -4.40 5.41
C ARG A 308 12.87 -3.78 4.32
N LEU A 309 11.55 -3.99 4.41
CA LEU A 309 10.59 -3.40 3.49
C LEU A 309 10.16 -2.03 4.01
N ARG A 310 10.18 -1.01 3.14
CA ARG A 310 9.73 0.35 3.49
C ARG A 310 8.38 0.64 2.86
N ARG A 311 7.48 1.22 3.65
CA ARG A 311 6.15 1.67 3.19
C ARG A 311 6.30 2.70 2.07
N LEU A 312 5.40 2.63 1.09
CA LEU A 312 5.10 3.77 0.24
C LEU A 312 4.67 4.97 1.12
N PRO A 313 5.06 6.20 0.79
CA PRO A 313 4.69 7.36 1.59
C PRO A 313 3.15 7.43 1.76
N PRO A 314 2.65 7.90 2.93
CA PRO A 314 1.24 8.22 3.05
C PRO A 314 0.85 9.13 1.88
N GLY A 315 -0.36 8.95 1.35
CA GLY A 315 -0.83 9.78 0.25
C GLY A 315 -0.82 11.26 0.63
N PRO A 316 -0.96 12.17 -0.34
CA PRO A 316 -0.91 13.60 -0.10
C PRO A 316 -1.99 14.14 0.87
N GLY A 317 -2.86 13.29 1.42
CA GLY A 317 -4.02 13.74 2.16
C GLY A 317 -4.99 14.49 1.24
N GLY A 318 -6.10 14.91 1.82
CA GLY A 318 -7.11 15.70 1.15
C GLY A 318 -8.34 15.83 2.04
N ILE A 319 -9.22 16.74 1.67
CA ILE A 319 -10.56 16.82 2.25
C ILE A 319 -11.53 16.66 1.10
N LEU A 320 -12.42 15.68 1.20
CA LEU A 320 -13.48 15.46 0.23
C LEU A 320 -14.82 15.44 0.98
N LEU A 321 -15.75 16.31 0.58
CA LEU A 321 -17.09 16.39 1.17
C LEU A 321 -17.06 16.54 2.70
N GLY A 322 -16.10 17.33 3.20
CA GLY A 322 -15.90 17.57 4.63
C GLY A 322 -15.22 16.43 5.39
N ARG A 323 -14.72 15.39 4.71
CA ARG A 323 -14.04 14.23 5.33
C ARG A 323 -12.56 14.17 4.93
N PRO A 324 -11.65 13.83 5.85
CA PRO A 324 -10.26 13.59 5.52
C PRO A 324 -10.12 12.31 4.68
N VAL A 325 -9.36 12.38 3.60
CA VAL A 325 -8.99 11.23 2.76
C VAL A 325 -7.47 11.07 2.71
N ASN A 326 -6.96 9.85 2.55
CA ASN A 326 -5.50 9.64 2.47
C ASN A 326 -4.91 10.26 1.19
N SER A 327 -5.73 10.44 0.15
CA SER A 327 -5.41 11.23 -1.03
C SER A 327 -6.67 11.64 -1.77
N SER A 328 -6.62 12.75 -2.51
CA SER A 328 -7.66 13.18 -3.44
C SER A 328 -7.66 12.41 -4.77
N LEU A 329 -7.07 11.20 -4.82
CA LEU A 329 -7.06 10.34 -6.00
C LEU A 329 -8.08 9.20 -5.85
N GLY A 330 -8.86 9.01 -6.91
CA GLY A 330 -9.89 8.00 -6.97
C GLY A 330 -10.02 7.27 -8.29
N ILE A 331 -11.00 6.39 -8.33
CA ILE A 331 -11.44 5.68 -9.52
C ILE A 331 -12.90 6.02 -9.81
N ALA A 332 -13.19 6.42 -11.06
CA ALA A 332 -14.55 6.75 -11.49
C ALA A 332 -15.40 5.48 -11.66
N ALA A 333 -16.73 5.61 -11.72
CA ALA A 333 -17.60 4.44 -11.92
C ALA A 333 -17.28 3.71 -13.23
N GLY A 334 -17.35 2.37 -13.21
CA GLY A 334 -17.12 1.50 -14.36
C GLY A 334 -16.10 0.39 -14.09
N PRO A 335 -14.81 0.71 -13.83
CA PRO A 335 -13.77 -0.28 -13.53
C PRO A 335 -14.03 -1.12 -12.28
N LEU A 336 -14.66 -0.55 -11.25
CA LEU A 336 -14.90 -1.23 -9.96
C LEU A 336 -16.20 -2.02 -9.97
N LEU A 337 -16.20 -3.16 -10.67
CA LEU A 337 -17.40 -3.96 -10.96
C LEU A 337 -18.06 -4.60 -9.73
N ASN A 338 -17.28 -4.82 -8.66
CA ASN A 338 -17.73 -5.45 -7.42
C ASN A 338 -16.72 -5.19 -6.29
N SER A 339 -17.04 -5.68 -5.10
CA SER A 339 -16.25 -5.56 -3.86
C SER A 339 -14.81 -6.04 -3.99
N LYS A 340 -14.53 -7.06 -4.81
CA LYS A 340 -13.16 -7.55 -5.03
C LYS A 340 -12.31 -6.50 -5.76
N TRP A 341 -12.89 -5.82 -6.75
CA TRP A 341 -12.21 -4.74 -7.45
C TRP A 341 -12.04 -3.51 -6.57
N VAL A 342 -13.07 -3.15 -5.79
CA VAL A 342 -12.96 -2.06 -4.81
C VAL A 342 -11.82 -2.33 -3.82
N GLU A 343 -11.80 -3.52 -3.21
CA GLU A 343 -10.75 -3.94 -2.27
C GLU A 343 -9.36 -3.92 -2.92
N ALA A 344 -9.23 -4.45 -4.14
CA ALA A 344 -7.95 -4.48 -4.85
C ALA A 344 -7.38 -3.08 -5.06
N TYR A 345 -8.18 -2.16 -5.60
CA TYR A 345 -7.71 -0.79 -5.87
C TYR A 345 -7.55 0.05 -4.60
N ALA A 346 -8.35 -0.22 -3.56
CA ALA A 346 -8.14 0.37 -2.24
C ALA A 346 -6.75 0.04 -1.69
N ARG A 347 -6.34 -1.24 -1.77
CA ARG A 347 -5.02 -1.72 -1.35
C ARG A 347 -3.88 -1.15 -2.19
N LEU A 348 -4.12 -0.88 -3.48
CA LEU A 348 -3.17 -0.23 -4.38
C LEU A 348 -3.02 1.29 -4.13
N GLY A 349 -3.84 1.86 -3.25
CA GLY A 349 -3.69 3.22 -2.76
C GLY A 349 -4.65 4.24 -3.38
N PHE A 350 -5.75 3.80 -3.99
CA PHE A 350 -6.85 4.70 -4.36
C PHE A 350 -7.74 4.92 -3.13
N ASP A 351 -8.11 6.18 -2.87
CA ASP A 351 -8.84 6.54 -1.65
C ASP A 351 -10.25 7.06 -1.91
N VAL A 352 -10.57 7.39 -3.16
CA VAL A 352 -11.93 7.75 -3.58
C VAL A 352 -12.43 6.68 -4.57
N LEU A 353 -13.19 5.70 -4.08
CA LEU A 353 -13.52 4.48 -4.82
C LEU A 353 -14.97 4.55 -5.28
N THR A 354 -15.21 4.63 -6.60
CA THR A 354 -16.57 4.67 -7.13
C THR A 354 -17.00 3.30 -7.63
N TYR A 355 -17.92 2.65 -6.91
CA TYR A 355 -18.55 1.40 -7.29
C TYR A 355 -19.30 1.55 -8.63
N ALA A 356 -19.32 0.49 -9.46
CA ALA A 356 -20.00 0.49 -10.75
C ALA A 356 -21.47 0.96 -10.66
N THR A 357 -21.96 1.61 -11.71
CA THR A 357 -23.33 2.15 -11.73
C THR A 357 -24.37 1.05 -11.49
N VAL A 358 -25.28 1.26 -10.53
CA VAL A 358 -26.35 0.31 -10.18
C VAL A 358 -27.74 0.83 -10.55
N ARG A 359 -28.68 -0.10 -10.71
CA ARG A 359 -30.09 0.11 -11.09
C ARG A 359 -31.05 -0.56 -10.11
N SER A 360 -32.32 -0.21 -10.25
CA SER A 360 -33.43 -0.82 -9.52
C SER A 360 -33.83 -2.22 -10.02
N THR A 361 -33.33 -2.61 -11.19
CA THR A 361 -33.56 -3.92 -11.81
C THR A 361 -32.28 -4.42 -12.49
N PHE A 362 -32.20 -5.72 -12.72
CA PHE A 362 -31.13 -6.30 -13.52
C PHE A 362 -31.09 -5.73 -14.94
N ARG A 363 -29.88 -5.45 -15.43
CA ARG A 363 -29.60 -5.09 -16.81
C ARG A 363 -28.32 -5.77 -17.27
N ALA A 364 -28.45 -6.63 -18.28
CA ALA A 364 -27.30 -7.28 -18.89
C ALA A 364 -26.41 -6.28 -19.65
N ALA A 365 -25.11 -6.57 -19.71
CA ALA A 365 -24.19 -5.83 -20.57
C ALA A 365 -24.50 -6.11 -22.04
N HIS A 366 -24.25 -5.15 -22.92
CA HIS A 366 -24.32 -5.39 -24.36
C HIS A 366 -23.35 -6.50 -24.80
N GLY A 367 -23.72 -7.21 -25.87
CA GLY A 367 -22.93 -8.30 -26.44
C GLY A 367 -21.53 -7.85 -26.92
N LEU A 368 -20.59 -8.80 -26.85
CA LEU A 368 -19.23 -8.57 -27.32
C LEU A 368 -19.18 -8.42 -28.85
N PRO A 369 -18.24 -7.61 -29.39
CA PRO A 369 -17.36 -6.70 -28.65
C PRO A 369 -18.16 -5.49 -28.14
N ASN A 370 -17.87 -5.04 -26.92
CA ASN A 370 -18.52 -3.89 -26.30
C ASN A 370 -17.51 -2.84 -25.79
N ILE A 371 -16.21 -3.08 -26.02
CA ILE A 371 -15.12 -2.13 -25.83
C ILE A 371 -14.19 -2.24 -27.04
N ARG A 372 -13.75 -1.09 -27.58
CA ARG A 372 -12.78 -1.02 -28.69
C ARG A 372 -11.77 0.08 -28.45
N HIS A 373 -10.51 -0.14 -28.81
CA HIS A 373 -9.54 0.95 -28.94
C HIS A 373 -9.95 1.87 -30.08
N VAL A 374 -9.87 3.18 -29.88
CA VAL A 374 -10.30 4.16 -30.88
C VAL A 374 -9.39 5.38 -30.93
N ASP A 375 -9.34 6.00 -32.11
CA ASP A 375 -8.92 7.39 -32.29
C ASP A 375 -10.15 8.29 -32.22
N ASN A 376 -10.20 9.14 -31.20
CA ASN A 376 -11.22 10.16 -31.01
C ASN A 376 -10.98 11.33 -31.98
N ARG A 377 -11.90 11.51 -32.94
CA ARG A 377 -11.91 12.66 -33.86
C ARG A 377 -13.07 13.61 -33.50
N GLU A 378 -13.04 14.80 -34.07
CA GLU A 378 -14.01 15.86 -33.72
C GLU A 378 -15.47 15.49 -34.00
N GLN A 379 -15.74 14.64 -35.01
CA GLN A 379 -17.09 14.25 -35.40
C GLN A 379 -17.44 12.79 -35.09
N ALA A 380 -16.44 11.91 -34.97
CA ALA A 380 -16.62 10.47 -34.77
C ALA A 380 -15.37 9.84 -34.14
N ALA A 381 -15.50 8.60 -33.66
CA ALA A 381 -14.36 7.78 -33.26
C ALA A 381 -14.15 6.64 -34.26
N VAL A 382 -12.89 6.31 -34.55
CA VAL A 382 -12.53 5.25 -35.49
C VAL A 382 -11.73 4.19 -34.76
N VAL A 383 -12.06 2.91 -34.95
CA VAL A 383 -11.34 1.79 -34.32
C VAL A 383 -9.86 1.85 -34.72
N ALA A 384 -9.00 1.79 -33.71
CA ALA A 384 -7.55 1.80 -33.87
C ALA A 384 -6.98 0.39 -33.63
N ARG A 385 -5.89 0.06 -34.35
CA ARG A 385 -5.23 -1.27 -34.26
C ARG A 385 -4.46 -1.48 -32.94
N ALA A 386 -4.08 -0.42 -32.22
CA ALA A 386 -3.35 -0.49 -30.95
C ALA A 386 -3.54 0.78 -30.09
N ALA A 387 -3.07 0.75 -28.84
CA ALA A 387 -2.94 1.95 -28.02
C ALA A 387 -1.81 2.85 -28.59
N ASN A 388 -2.13 4.13 -28.84
CA ASN A 388 -1.14 5.11 -29.29
C ASN A 388 -0.16 5.48 -28.15
N SER A 389 1.02 5.98 -28.51
CA SER A 389 2.09 6.40 -27.58
C SER A 389 1.68 7.49 -26.56
N GLY A 390 0.55 8.19 -26.79
CA GLY A 390 0.00 9.22 -25.90
C GLY A 390 -0.97 8.72 -24.81
N GLY A 391 -1.12 7.40 -24.65
CA GLY A 391 -2.01 6.76 -23.69
C GLY A 391 -3.29 6.21 -24.32
N THR A 392 -3.92 5.26 -23.61
CA THR A 392 -5.05 4.50 -24.15
C THR A 392 -6.34 5.32 -24.23
N THR A 393 -7.01 5.27 -25.39
CA THR A 393 -8.37 5.77 -25.60
C THR A 393 -9.24 4.63 -26.13
N ILE A 394 -10.43 4.47 -25.55
CA ILE A 394 -11.39 3.40 -25.87
C ILE A 394 -12.80 3.95 -26.04
N ALA A 395 -13.58 3.31 -26.91
CA ALA A 395 -15.03 3.44 -26.94
C ALA A 395 -15.67 2.33 -26.10
N VAL A 396 -16.61 2.71 -25.24
CA VAL A 396 -17.30 1.82 -24.29
C VAL A 396 -18.79 1.78 -24.63
N SER A 397 -19.27 0.61 -25.04
CA SER A 397 -20.66 0.33 -25.41
C SER A 397 -21.23 -0.77 -24.50
N LEU A 398 -21.09 -0.64 -23.18
CA LEU A 398 -21.52 -1.64 -22.20
C LEU A 398 -23.02 -1.61 -21.90
N GLY A 399 -23.67 -0.46 -22.09
CA GLY A 399 -25.11 -0.29 -21.82
C GLY A 399 -25.46 -0.08 -20.35
N GLU A 400 -24.51 0.35 -19.51
CA GLU A 400 -24.69 0.55 -18.06
C GLU A 400 -25.34 -0.66 -17.36
N PRO A 401 -24.67 -1.84 -17.40
CA PRO A 401 -25.21 -3.07 -16.82
C PRO A 401 -25.29 -2.97 -15.29
N SER A 402 -26.25 -3.68 -14.71
CA SER A 402 -26.44 -3.78 -13.26
C SER A 402 -26.88 -5.18 -12.90
N MET A 403 -26.36 -5.69 -11.78
CA MET A 403 -26.92 -6.90 -11.15
C MET A 403 -28.29 -6.58 -10.52
N GLU A 404 -28.98 -7.61 -10.05
CA GLU A 404 -30.19 -7.42 -9.23
C GLU A 404 -29.89 -6.64 -7.93
N PRO A 405 -30.83 -5.81 -7.43
CA PRO A 405 -30.68 -5.07 -6.18
C PRO A 405 -30.14 -5.87 -5.00
N ASP A 406 -30.69 -7.05 -4.74
CA ASP A 406 -30.27 -7.87 -3.61
C ASP A 406 -28.83 -8.39 -3.73
N VAL A 407 -28.31 -8.49 -4.96
CA VAL A 407 -26.92 -8.91 -5.22
C VAL A 407 -25.99 -7.73 -4.99
N TRP A 408 -26.20 -6.61 -5.68
CA TRP A 408 -25.28 -5.48 -5.56
C TRP A 408 -25.34 -4.83 -4.17
N ARG A 409 -26.50 -4.81 -3.50
CA ARG A 409 -26.62 -4.25 -2.14
C ARG A 409 -25.77 -5.01 -1.12
N LYS A 410 -25.75 -6.35 -1.20
CA LYS A 410 -24.89 -7.19 -0.36
C LYS A 410 -23.41 -7.01 -0.69
N ASP A 411 -23.10 -6.85 -1.98
CA ASP A 411 -21.73 -6.67 -2.42
C ASP A 411 -21.15 -5.30 -2.03
N ILE A 412 -21.95 -4.22 -2.07
CA ILE A 412 -21.54 -2.89 -1.58
C ILE A 412 -21.22 -2.91 -0.09
N ARG A 413 -22.01 -3.60 0.74
CA ARG A 413 -21.69 -3.76 2.19
C ARG A 413 -20.33 -4.42 2.37
N ARG A 414 -20.07 -5.49 1.62
CA ARG A 414 -18.77 -6.15 1.61
C ARG A 414 -17.66 -5.22 1.14
N ALA A 415 -17.89 -4.41 0.11
CA ALA A 415 -16.92 -3.43 -0.37
C ALA A 415 -16.58 -2.42 0.73
N LYS A 416 -17.58 -1.90 1.45
CA LYS A 416 -17.40 -0.94 2.56
C LYS A 416 -16.60 -1.54 3.72
N GLU A 417 -16.84 -2.79 4.07
CA GLU A 417 -16.10 -3.51 5.12
C GLU A 417 -14.61 -3.74 4.76
N ARG A 418 -14.25 -3.64 3.47
CA ARG A 418 -12.92 -3.98 2.94
C ARG A 418 -12.03 -2.78 2.65
N ILE A 419 -12.56 -1.56 2.68
CA ILE A 419 -11.78 -0.33 2.53
C ILE A 419 -11.31 0.20 3.89
N GLY A 420 -10.13 0.84 3.91
CA GLY A 420 -9.46 1.30 5.12
C GLY A 420 -9.88 2.69 5.59
N HIS A 421 -9.29 3.12 6.71
CA HIS A 421 -9.46 4.49 7.20
C HIS A 421 -8.96 5.52 6.17
N GLY A 422 -9.66 6.65 6.03
CA GLY A 422 -9.32 7.69 5.05
C GLY A 422 -9.63 7.32 3.60
N GLN A 423 -10.43 6.26 3.38
CA GLN A 423 -10.97 5.88 2.07
C GLN A 423 -12.50 6.07 2.05
N VAL A 424 -13.02 6.41 0.88
CA VAL A 424 -14.42 6.76 0.65
C VAL A 424 -15.00 5.86 -0.44
N LEU A 425 -16.17 5.28 -0.18
CA LEU A 425 -16.94 4.53 -1.16
C LEU A 425 -18.06 5.39 -1.74
N ILE A 426 -17.96 5.74 -3.02
CA ILE A 426 -19.03 6.38 -3.79
C ILE A 426 -19.79 5.29 -4.55
N VAL A 427 -21.12 5.36 -4.57
CA VAL A 427 -21.94 4.45 -5.38
C VAL A 427 -22.66 5.24 -6.47
N SER A 428 -22.40 4.89 -7.73
CA SER A 428 -23.10 5.49 -8.87
C SER A 428 -24.47 4.83 -9.05
N VAL A 429 -25.53 5.63 -9.22
CA VAL A 429 -26.90 5.16 -9.44
C VAL A 429 -27.45 5.76 -10.73
N ILE A 430 -28.26 4.96 -11.44
CA ILE A 430 -28.97 5.39 -12.63
C ILE A 430 -30.40 4.84 -12.62
N GLY A 431 -31.37 5.70 -12.94
CA GLY A 431 -32.76 5.30 -13.05
C GLY A 431 -33.00 4.39 -14.25
N THR A 432 -34.01 3.53 -14.13
CA THR A 432 -34.46 2.59 -15.16
C THR A 432 -35.84 3.00 -15.66
N PRO A 433 -35.93 3.63 -16.85
CA PRO A 433 -37.22 4.02 -17.42
C PRO A 433 -38.10 2.79 -17.66
N GLN A 434 -39.36 2.86 -17.24
CA GLN A 434 -40.35 1.84 -17.51
C GLN A 434 -41.00 2.09 -18.89
N PRO A 435 -41.33 1.06 -19.68
CA PRO A 435 -42.07 1.23 -20.92
C PRO A 435 -43.42 1.94 -20.67
N GLY A 436 -43.64 3.07 -21.34
CA GLY A 436 -44.84 3.90 -21.14
C GLY A 436 -44.90 4.64 -19.79
N GLY A 437 -43.81 4.63 -19.02
CA GLY A 437 -43.70 5.37 -17.76
C GLY A 437 -43.59 6.88 -17.97
N ASP A 438 -43.79 7.62 -16.88
CA ASP A 438 -43.70 9.08 -16.85
C ASP A 438 -42.42 9.56 -16.13
N PRO A 439 -42.11 10.87 -16.19
CA PRO A 439 -40.95 11.43 -15.48
C PRO A 439 -40.95 11.20 -13.97
N GLU A 440 -42.11 11.18 -13.31
CA GLU A 440 -42.20 10.97 -11.85
C GLU A 440 -41.72 9.57 -11.46
N THR A 441 -42.12 8.56 -12.22
CA THR A 441 -41.70 7.17 -11.99
C THR A 441 -40.18 7.05 -12.07
N LEU A 442 -39.54 7.71 -13.05
CA LEU A 442 -38.08 7.72 -13.17
C LEU A 442 -37.42 8.46 -12.00
N ILE A 443 -37.99 9.58 -11.55
CA ILE A 443 -37.49 10.35 -10.40
C ILE A 443 -37.50 9.51 -9.11
N GLU A 444 -38.61 8.82 -8.84
CA GLU A 444 -38.72 7.91 -7.69
C GLU A 444 -37.74 6.74 -7.79
N ASP A 445 -37.53 6.19 -8.99
CA ASP A 445 -36.59 5.10 -9.23
C ASP A 445 -35.14 5.49 -8.91
N TYR A 446 -34.69 6.67 -9.36
CA TYR A 446 -33.37 7.22 -8.97
C TYR A 446 -33.23 7.36 -7.45
N ALA A 447 -34.27 7.88 -6.78
CA ALA A 447 -34.28 8.10 -5.35
C ALA A 447 -34.25 6.78 -4.57
N GLN A 448 -34.98 5.76 -5.04
CA GLN A 448 -34.97 4.42 -4.46
C GLN A 448 -33.59 3.76 -4.57
N CYS A 449 -32.95 3.81 -5.74
CA CYS A 449 -31.59 3.30 -5.91
C CYS A 449 -30.60 3.99 -4.98
N ALA A 450 -30.69 5.31 -4.86
CA ALA A 450 -29.85 6.09 -3.95
C ALA A 450 -30.07 5.69 -2.48
N GLY A 451 -31.33 5.50 -2.06
CA GLY A 451 -31.68 5.00 -0.74
C GLY A 451 -31.03 3.66 -0.43
N TRP A 452 -31.17 2.69 -1.34
CA TRP A 452 -30.54 1.37 -1.21
C TRP A 452 -29.01 1.43 -1.20
N ALA A 453 -28.39 2.32 -1.98
CA ALA A 453 -26.94 2.53 -1.95
C ALA A 453 -26.48 3.07 -0.58
N ALA A 454 -27.20 4.04 -0.03
CA ALA A 454 -26.91 4.61 1.28
C ALA A 454 -27.06 3.55 2.40
N GLU A 455 -28.16 2.80 2.42
CA GLU A 455 -28.40 1.68 3.35
C GLU A 455 -27.32 0.59 3.28
N SER A 456 -26.71 0.43 2.10
CA SER A 456 -25.63 -0.54 1.87
C SER A 456 -24.24 -0.03 2.28
N GLY A 457 -24.12 1.20 2.78
CA GLY A 457 -22.88 1.73 3.33
C GLY A 457 -22.08 2.65 2.39
N ALA A 458 -22.72 3.19 1.35
CA ALA A 458 -22.11 4.25 0.55
C ALA A 458 -21.78 5.48 1.44
N ASP A 459 -20.62 6.07 1.24
CA ASP A 459 -20.26 7.34 1.88
C ASP A 459 -20.81 8.55 1.12
N ALA A 460 -21.07 8.40 -0.18
CA ALA A 460 -21.76 9.34 -1.05
C ALA A 460 -22.43 8.61 -2.21
N VAL A 461 -23.47 9.22 -2.80
CA VAL A 461 -24.14 8.72 -4.00
C VAL A 461 -23.80 9.62 -5.19
N GLU A 462 -23.38 9.02 -6.29
CA GLU A 462 -23.23 9.67 -7.59
C GLU A 462 -24.50 9.43 -8.43
N VAL A 463 -25.23 10.48 -8.76
CA VAL A 463 -26.43 10.42 -9.61
C VAL A 463 -26.00 10.59 -11.07
N HIS A 464 -26.12 9.53 -11.86
CA HIS A 464 -25.68 9.50 -13.24
C HIS A 464 -26.70 10.18 -14.18
N LEU A 465 -26.49 11.46 -14.50
CA LEU A 465 -27.38 12.24 -15.37
C LEU A 465 -26.92 12.29 -16.83
N ALA A 466 -25.71 11.81 -17.14
CA ALA A 466 -25.15 11.70 -18.48
C ALA A 466 -25.71 10.51 -19.28
N THR A 467 -27.04 10.36 -19.26
CA THR A 467 -27.80 9.32 -19.97
C THR A 467 -28.90 9.98 -20.82
N PRO A 468 -29.33 9.37 -21.94
CA PRO A 468 -30.42 9.92 -22.75
C PRO A 468 -31.70 10.15 -21.94
N ASP A 469 -32.37 11.28 -22.20
CA ASP A 469 -33.69 11.59 -21.67
C ASP A 469 -34.76 10.79 -22.46
N PRO A 470 -35.51 9.88 -21.81
CA PRO A 470 -36.47 9.02 -22.49
C PRO A 470 -37.81 9.73 -22.80
N PHE A 471 -38.03 10.96 -22.32
CA PHE A 471 -39.34 11.65 -22.37
C PHE A 471 -39.43 12.75 -23.42
N VAL A 472 -38.42 12.88 -24.28
CA VAL A 472 -38.30 13.97 -25.25
C VAL A 472 -38.04 13.43 -26.64
N GLU A 473 -38.68 14.04 -27.64
CA GLU A 473 -38.51 13.63 -29.04
C GLU A 473 -37.14 14.02 -29.60
N GLN A 474 -36.61 15.17 -29.18
CA GLN A 474 -35.29 15.62 -29.60
C GLN A 474 -34.21 14.95 -28.73
N PRO A 475 -33.23 14.24 -29.32
CA PRO A 475 -32.19 13.56 -28.55
C PRO A 475 -31.37 14.53 -27.71
N GLN A 476 -31.51 14.42 -26.38
CA GLN A 476 -30.70 15.12 -25.39
C GLN A 476 -30.45 14.21 -24.17
N MET A 477 -29.50 14.59 -23.34
CA MET A 477 -29.20 13.91 -22.08
C MET A 477 -30.04 14.49 -20.94
N ILE A 478 -30.27 13.72 -19.87
CA ILE A 478 -31.06 14.19 -18.72
C ILE A 478 -30.48 15.48 -18.12
N TYR A 479 -29.15 15.63 -18.06
CA TYR A 479 -28.54 16.85 -17.53
C TYR A 479 -28.77 18.10 -18.41
N GLU A 480 -29.13 17.94 -19.68
CA GLU A 480 -29.51 19.04 -20.58
C GLU A 480 -30.97 19.46 -20.32
N ASN A 481 -31.82 18.52 -19.90
CA ASN A 481 -33.15 18.80 -19.35
C ASN A 481 -33.05 19.21 -17.86
N VAL A 482 -32.65 20.46 -17.61
CA VAL A 482 -32.37 20.97 -16.26
C VAL A 482 -33.56 20.82 -15.29
N SER A 483 -34.80 20.89 -15.79
CA SER A 483 -36.01 20.68 -14.97
C SER A 483 -36.09 19.26 -14.42
N LEU A 484 -35.92 18.26 -15.30
CA LEU A 484 -35.90 16.85 -14.90
C LEU A 484 -34.70 16.54 -14.01
N ALA A 485 -33.50 16.99 -14.38
CA ALA A 485 -32.28 16.80 -13.60
C ALA A 485 -32.39 17.39 -12.18
N ALA A 486 -32.94 18.60 -12.04
CA ALA A 486 -33.13 19.24 -10.74
C ALA A 486 -34.13 18.47 -9.87
N ARG A 487 -35.21 17.93 -10.44
CA ARG A 487 -36.20 17.13 -9.72
C ARG A 487 -35.66 15.78 -9.28
N ILE A 488 -34.88 15.11 -10.13
CA ILE A 488 -34.15 13.87 -9.76
C ILE A 488 -33.24 14.16 -8.56
N LEU A 489 -32.38 15.18 -8.66
CA LEU A 489 -31.44 15.52 -7.60
C LEU A 489 -32.15 15.96 -6.32
N TYR A 490 -33.21 16.76 -6.41
CA TYR A 490 -34.05 17.14 -5.28
C TYR A 490 -34.58 15.92 -4.55
N ARG A 491 -35.25 15.01 -5.28
CA ARG A 491 -35.85 13.82 -4.70
C ARG A 491 -34.78 12.94 -4.05
N THR A 492 -33.69 12.63 -4.77
CA THR A 492 -32.56 11.88 -4.22
C THR A 492 -32.00 12.54 -2.96
N ARG A 493 -31.77 13.85 -2.97
CA ARG A 493 -31.22 14.62 -1.84
C ARG A 493 -32.11 14.57 -0.60
N THR A 494 -33.43 14.54 -0.78
CA THR A 494 -34.41 14.41 0.31
C THR A 494 -34.58 12.98 0.81
N THR A 495 -34.18 11.97 0.01
CA THR A 495 -34.27 10.56 0.39
C THR A 495 -33.06 10.08 1.20
N VAL A 496 -31.86 10.64 0.97
CA VAL A 496 -30.62 10.19 1.63
C VAL A 496 -29.98 11.24 2.53
N SER A 497 -29.35 10.80 3.62
CA SER A 497 -28.61 11.68 4.55
C SER A 497 -27.16 11.91 4.14
N ILE A 498 -26.62 11.07 3.25
CA ILE A 498 -25.25 11.16 2.75
C ILE A 498 -25.13 12.15 1.57
N PRO A 499 -23.93 12.65 1.27
CA PRO A 499 -23.71 13.53 0.13
C PRO A 499 -24.18 12.93 -1.20
N VAL A 500 -24.69 13.82 -2.06
CA VAL A 500 -25.21 13.52 -3.41
C VAL A 500 -24.38 14.30 -4.42
N LEU A 501 -23.81 13.60 -5.40
CA LEU A 501 -23.00 14.15 -6.48
C LEU A 501 -23.78 14.06 -7.80
N ALA A 502 -23.69 15.09 -8.63
CA ALA A 502 -24.29 15.09 -9.97
C ALA A 502 -23.22 14.75 -11.02
N LYS A 503 -23.39 13.63 -11.74
CA LYS A 503 -22.48 13.24 -12.81
C LYS A 503 -22.97 13.71 -14.16
N LEU A 504 -22.12 14.49 -14.83
CA LEU A 504 -22.46 15.25 -16.02
C LEU A 504 -21.61 14.83 -17.23
N GLY A 505 -22.18 15.05 -18.41
CA GLY A 505 -21.50 14.90 -19.69
C GLY A 505 -20.82 16.19 -20.16
N PRO A 506 -20.30 16.21 -21.40
CA PRO A 506 -19.68 17.40 -21.97
C PRO A 506 -20.74 18.41 -22.45
N PHE A 507 -20.55 19.68 -22.09
CA PHE A 507 -21.40 20.77 -22.55
C PHE A 507 -20.85 21.42 -23.83
N LYS A 508 -21.77 21.89 -24.68
CA LYS A 508 -21.42 22.57 -25.94
C LYS A 508 -20.81 23.96 -25.73
N THR A 509 -21.19 24.64 -24.65
CA THR A 509 -20.69 25.98 -24.33
C THR A 509 -20.46 26.13 -22.83
N PRO A 510 -19.51 27.00 -22.42
CA PRO A 510 -19.28 27.34 -21.01
C PRO A 510 -20.55 27.86 -20.32
N ARG A 511 -21.33 28.67 -21.04
CA ARG A 511 -22.57 29.25 -20.53
C ARG A 511 -23.58 28.18 -20.10
N LEU A 512 -23.79 27.16 -20.94
CA LEU A 512 -24.72 26.07 -20.61
C LEU A 512 -24.25 25.27 -19.39
N LEU A 513 -22.95 24.99 -19.29
CA LEU A 513 -22.37 24.33 -18.12
C LEU A 513 -22.62 25.16 -16.85
N HIS A 514 -22.36 26.46 -16.89
CA HIS A 514 -22.59 27.37 -15.78
C HIS A 514 -24.07 27.44 -15.36
N GLU A 515 -24.98 27.64 -16.31
CA GLU A 515 -26.42 27.75 -16.04
C GLU A 515 -26.97 26.45 -15.45
N THR A 516 -26.59 25.30 -16.01
CA THR A 516 -26.99 23.99 -15.47
C THR A 516 -26.41 23.77 -14.08
N ALA A 517 -25.09 23.92 -13.89
CA ALA A 517 -24.47 23.73 -12.58
C ALA A 517 -25.09 24.65 -11.52
N THR A 518 -25.30 25.93 -11.82
CA THR A 518 -25.90 26.88 -10.87
C THR A 518 -27.31 26.46 -10.45
N ARG A 519 -28.14 25.98 -11.37
CA ARG A 519 -29.49 25.49 -11.07
C ARG A 519 -29.49 24.20 -10.25
N LEU A 520 -28.51 23.31 -10.47
CA LEU A 520 -28.40 22.04 -9.74
C LEU A 520 -27.71 22.18 -8.37
N ALA A 521 -27.01 23.28 -8.12
CA ALA A 521 -26.21 23.49 -6.90
C ALA A 521 -27.01 23.44 -5.60
N SER A 522 -28.31 23.70 -5.62
CA SER A 522 -29.15 23.59 -4.41
C SER A 522 -29.31 22.14 -3.92
N TRP A 523 -29.15 21.16 -4.82
CA TRP A 523 -29.47 19.75 -4.56
C TRP A 523 -28.25 18.83 -4.64
N ALA A 524 -27.20 19.24 -5.35
CA ALA A 524 -25.92 18.53 -5.39
C ALA A 524 -24.95 19.09 -4.34
N HIS A 525 -24.17 18.22 -3.70
CA HIS A 525 -23.01 18.58 -2.88
C HIS A 525 -21.73 18.68 -3.70
N GLY A 526 -21.73 18.14 -4.92
CA GLY A 526 -20.61 18.21 -5.84
C GLY A 526 -20.95 17.70 -7.23
N TYR A 527 -20.01 17.89 -8.14
CA TYR A 527 -20.12 17.51 -9.56
C TYR A 527 -19.03 16.52 -9.93
N VAL A 528 -19.39 15.53 -10.74
CA VAL A 528 -18.45 14.60 -11.37
C VAL A 528 -18.49 14.83 -12.88
N LEU A 529 -17.40 15.33 -13.45
CA LEU A 529 -17.34 15.61 -14.89
C LEU A 529 -15.91 15.52 -15.42
N VAL A 530 -15.70 15.04 -16.65
CA VAL A 530 -16.70 14.61 -17.67
C VAL A 530 -16.76 13.09 -17.74
N HIS A 531 -17.97 12.50 -17.69
CA HIS A 531 -18.16 11.03 -17.72
C HIS A 531 -17.51 10.35 -18.95
N GLY A 532 -17.76 10.88 -20.15
CA GLY A 532 -17.30 10.37 -21.44
C GLY A 532 -17.80 11.25 -22.58
N ILE A 533 -17.23 11.10 -23.78
CA ILE A 533 -17.66 11.86 -24.97
C ILE A 533 -18.43 10.92 -25.90
N ASN A 534 -19.73 11.13 -26.03
CA ASN A 534 -20.57 10.27 -26.84
C ASN A 534 -20.36 10.49 -28.35
N ARG A 535 -19.77 9.52 -29.04
CA ARG A 535 -19.42 9.59 -30.47
C ARG A 535 -20.08 8.47 -31.25
N ARG A 536 -20.34 8.71 -32.54
CA ARG A 536 -20.50 7.60 -33.50
C ARG A 536 -19.17 6.86 -33.62
N VAL A 537 -19.20 5.54 -33.64
CA VAL A 537 -17.97 4.71 -33.67
C VAL A 537 -17.97 3.84 -34.91
N PHE A 538 -16.92 4.00 -35.71
CA PHE A 538 -16.74 3.27 -36.97
C PHE A 538 -15.52 2.35 -36.89
N ASP A 539 -15.57 1.23 -37.59
CA ASP A 539 -14.39 0.39 -37.84
C ASP A 539 -13.45 1.03 -38.89
N ASP A 540 -12.35 0.35 -39.22
CA ASP A 540 -11.38 0.82 -40.22
C ASP A 540 -11.92 0.83 -41.66
N LYS A 541 -13.11 0.28 -41.88
CA LYS A 541 -13.84 0.24 -43.16
C LYS A 541 -15.02 1.22 -43.21
N GLY A 542 -15.25 1.99 -42.14
CA GLY A 542 -16.35 2.96 -42.06
C GLY A 542 -17.71 2.35 -41.69
N SER A 543 -17.77 1.08 -41.29
CA SER A 543 -18.99 0.43 -40.78
C SER A 543 -19.14 0.66 -39.28
N PRO A 544 -20.36 0.59 -38.70
CA PRO A 544 -20.54 0.70 -37.25
C PRO A 544 -19.68 -0.32 -36.49
N ALA A 545 -18.91 0.16 -35.50
CA ALA A 545 -17.96 -0.67 -34.77
C ALA A 545 -18.60 -1.65 -33.76
N PHE A 546 -19.89 -1.46 -33.46
CA PHE A 546 -20.67 -2.26 -32.53
C PHE A 546 -21.97 -2.70 -33.19
N GLU A 547 -22.24 -4.00 -33.17
CA GLU A 547 -23.45 -4.59 -33.75
C GLU A 547 -24.65 -4.46 -32.80
N GLY A 548 -25.83 -4.15 -33.35
CA GLY A 548 -27.10 -4.10 -32.63
C GLY A 548 -27.76 -2.71 -32.61
N THR A 549 -29.08 -2.69 -32.51
CA THR A 549 -29.89 -1.46 -32.51
C THR A 549 -29.47 -0.52 -31.39
N GLY A 550 -29.24 0.76 -31.73
CA GLY A 550 -28.85 1.80 -30.76
C GLY A 550 -27.38 1.78 -30.34
N ARG A 551 -26.54 0.91 -30.91
CA ARG A 551 -25.10 0.81 -30.59
C ARG A 551 -24.17 1.55 -31.55
N GLU A 552 -24.73 2.33 -32.48
CA GLU A 552 -23.96 3.18 -33.40
C GLU A 552 -23.13 4.26 -32.68
N ARG A 553 -23.57 4.64 -31.47
CA ARG A 553 -22.87 5.59 -30.61
C ARG A 553 -22.39 4.90 -29.34
N ALA A 554 -21.24 5.33 -28.85
CA ALA A 554 -20.64 4.85 -27.61
C ALA A 554 -19.85 5.98 -26.94
N ASP A 555 -19.61 5.83 -25.64
CA ASP A 555 -18.83 6.80 -24.88
C ASP A 555 -17.35 6.57 -25.10
N VAL A 556 -16.69 7.60 -25.63
CA VAL A 556 -15.24 7.62 -25.79
C VAL A 556 -14.62 8.15 -24.51
N VAL A 557 -13.69 7.37 -23.96
CA VAL A 557 -12.97 7.66 -22.71
C VAL A 557 -11.48 7.39 -22.89
N GLY A 558 -10.65 7.98 -22.04
CA GLY A 558 -9.20 7.81 -22.07
C GLY A 558 -8.46 9.04 -22.60
N ALA A 559 -7.17 8.89 -22.88
CA ALA A 559 -6.22 10.00 -22.95
C ALA A 559 -6.63 11.16 -23.88
N GLN A 560 -7.30 10.88 -25.00
CA GLN A 560 -7.73 11.88 -25.98
C GLN A 560 -8.96 12.70 -25.56
N THR A 561 -9.59 12.39 -24.42
CA THR A 561 -10.70 13.22 -23.89
C THR A 561 -10.22 14.32 -22.94
N PHE A 562 -8.94 14.31 -22.56
CA PHE A 562 -8.38 15.20 -21.53
C PHE A 562 -8.62 16.67 -21.83
N THR A 563 -8.31 17.14 -23.04
CA THR A 563 -8.42 18.55 -23.41
C THR A 563 -9.84 19.10 -23.24
N VAL A 564 -10.85 18.30 -23.58
CA VAL A 564 -12.26 18.70 -23.45
C VAL A 564 -12.71 18.65 -21.98
N ALA A 565 -12.24 17.64 -21.24
CA ALA A 565 -12.59 17.45 -19.84
C ALA A 565 -11.93 18.52 -18.94
N SER A 566 -10.62 18.72 -19.06
CA SER A 566 -9.86 19.66 -18.24
C SER A 566 -10.33 21.10 -18.41
N ARG A 567 -10.70 21.50 -19.63
CA ARG A 567 -11.28 22.84 -19.87
C ARG A 567 -12.59 23.05 -19.10
N GLN A 568 -13.50 22.08 -19.13
CA GLN A 568 -14.77 22.20 -18.41
C GLN A 568 -14.59 22.14 -16.88
N VAL A 569 -13.62 21.36 -16.41
CA VAL A 569 -13.21 21.37 -14.99
C VAL A 569 -12.68 22.75 -14.61
N ALA A 570 -11.77 23.34 -15.39
CA ALA A 570 -11.24 24.68 -15.15
C ALA A 570 -12.34 25.75 -15.12
N GLU A 571 -13.34 25.66 -16.02
CA GLU A 571 -14.50 26.55 -16.04
C GLU A 571 -15.35 26.42 -14.75
N MET A 572 -15.63 25.18 -14.32
CA MET A 572 -16.33 24.92 -13.04
C MET A 572 -15.58 25.51 -11.84
N LEU A 573 -14.27 25.30 -11.78
CA LEU A 573 -13.41 25.80 -10.71
C LEU A 573 -13.38 27.34 -10.70
N ALA A 574 -13.35 27.97 -11.88
CA ALA A 574 -13.40 29.43 -12.00
C ALA A 574 -14.72 30.00 -11.47
N TRP A 575 -15.88 29.40 -11.78
CA TRP A 575 -17.16 29.88 -11.25
C TRP A 575 -17.34 29.62 -9.77
N ARG A 576 -16.85 28.48 -9.25
CA ARG A 576 -16.80 28.24 -7.81
C ARG A 576 -15.98 29.31 -7.11
N LYS A 577 -14.79 29.64 -7.63
CA LYS A 577 -13.93 30.70 -7.11
C LYS A 577 -14.59 32.08 -7.18
N ALA A 578 -15.42 32.33 -8.20
CA ALA A 578 -16.22 33.53 -8.34
C ALA A 578 -17.46 33.58 -7.43
N GLY A 579 -17.70 32.55 -6.61
CA GLY A 579 -18.80 32.51 -5.65
C GLY A 579 -20.16 32.14 -6.24
N ALA A 580 -20.21 31.56 -7.45
CA ALA A 580 -21.47 31.13 -8.06
C ALA A 580 -22.17 30.04 -7.24
N TRP A 581 -21.40 29.18 -6.58
CA TRP A 581 -21.81 28.11 -5.69
C TRP A 581 -20.58 27.55 -4.97
N ASP A 582 -20.78 26.85 -3.85
CA ASP A 582 -19.70 26.21 -3.09
C ASP A 582 -19.94 24.70 -2.99
N ARG A 583 -19.45 23.97 -4.01
CA ARG A 583 -19.68 22.54 -4.22
C ARG A 583 -18.38 21.85 -4.62
N ALA A 584 -18.25 20.57 -4.27
CA ALA A 584 -17.09 19.78 -4.64
C ALA A 584 -17.03 19.58 -6.16
N VAL A 585 -15.83 19.55 -6.72
CA VAL A 585 -15.58 19.26 -8.14
C VAL A 585 -14.66 18.04 -8.20
N LEU A 586 -15.21 16.93 -8.69
CA LEU A 586 -14.49 15.68 -8.89
C LEU A 586 -14.20 15.56 -10.39
N ALA A 587 -12.94 15.77 -10.74
CA ALA A 587 -12.49 15.83 -12.13
C ALA A 587 -12.28 14.43 -12.70
N VAL A 588 -12.86 14.19 -13.87
CA VAL A 588 -12.83 12.92 -14.62
C VAL A 588 -12.56 13.22 -16.09
N GLY A 589 -11.98 12.25 -16.80
CA GLY A 589 -11.84 12.30 -18.26
C GLY A 589 -10.41 12.57 -18.72
N GLY A 590 -9.80 11.57 -19.36
CA GLY A 590 -8.49 11.67 -20.02
C GLY A 590 -7.29 11.94 -19.11
N ILE A 591 -7.47 11.88 -17.79
CA ILE A 591 -6.39 11.97 -16.82
C ILE A 591 -5.59 10.66 -16.89
N SER A 592 -4.62 10.63 -17.80
CA SER A 592 -3.84 9.44 -18.16
C SER A 592 -2.47 9.38 -17.52
N THR A 593 -2.02 10.46 -16.87
CA THR A 593 -0.71 10.51 -16.19
C THR A 593 -0.85 11.16 -14.81
N VAL A 594 0.13 10.90 -13.94
CA VAL A 594 0.16 11.45 -12.58
C VAL A 594 0.29 12.98 -12.61
N GLU A 595 1.02 13.53 -13.59
CA GLU A 595 1.21 14.96 -13.79
C GLU A 595 -0.14 15.63 -14.07
N ARG A 596 -0.92 15.07 -15.02
CA ARG A 596 -2.28 15.56 -15.31
C ARG A 596 -3.17 15.52 -14.07
N ALA A 597 -3.13 14.44 -13.30
CA ALA A 597 -3.91 14.33 -12.07
C ALA A 597 -3.53 15.44 -11.07
N ARG A 598 -2.24 15.71 -10.91
CA ARG A 598 -1.75 16.74 -10.00
C ARG A 598 -2.07 18.15 -10.48
N ASP A 599 -1.93 18.43 -11.77
CA ASP A 599 -2.22 19.74 -12.32
C ASP A 599 -3.69 20.11 -12.08
N VAL A 600 -4.61 19.16 -12.33
CA VAL A 600 -6.04 19.36 -12.07
C VAL A 600 -6.35 19.55 -10.57
N LEU A 601 -5.67 18.82 -9.68
CA LEU A 601 -5.80 19.05 -8.23
C LEU A 601 -5.24 20.42 -7.82
N ARG A 602 -4.12 20.87 -8.40
CA ARG A 602 -3.53 22.20 -8.13
C ARG A 602 -4.43 23.33 -8.61
N GLU A 603 -5.18 23.14 -9.69
CA GLU A 603 -6.20 24.09 -10.15
C GLU A 603 -7.37 24.21 -9.16
N GLY A 604 -7.53 23.23 -8.27
CA GLY A 604 -8.45 23.27 -7.15
C GLY A 604 -9.52 22.18 -7.15
N ALA A 605 -9.46 21.18 -8.05
CA ALA A 605 -10.37 20.03 -7.95
C ALA A 605 -10.24 19.33 -6.58
N ASP A 606 -11.36 18.94 -5.97
CA ASP A 606 -11.38 18.28 -4.66
C ASP A 606 -10.91 16.83 -4.75
N ALA A 607 -11.19 16.19 -5.88
CA ALA A 607 -10.66 14.89 -6.23
C ALA A 607 -10.48 14.73 -7.75
N VAL A 608 -9.59 13.81 -8.11
CA VAL A 608 -9.38 13.34 -9.47
C VAL A 608 -9.74 11.87 -9.52
N LEU A 609 -10.65 11.50 -10.42
CA LEU A 609 -11.06 10.11 -10.62
C LEU A 609 -10.54 9.60 -11.97
N VAL A 610 -9.65 8.62 -11.93
CA VAL A 610 -9.16 7.94 -13.13
C VAL A 610 -9.99 6.69 -13.42
N ALA A 611 -10.10 6.27 -14.67
CA ALA A 611 -10.77 5.01 -15.02
C ALA A 611 -9.92 4.21 -15.99
N THR A 612 -9.83 4.67 -17.24
CA THR A 612 -9.00 4.04 -18.27
C THR A 612 -7.55 3.91 -17.81
N ALA A 613 -6.97 4.94 -17.18
CA ALA A 613 -5.60 4.85 -16.68
C ALA A 613 -5.43 3.74 -15.63
N ALA A 614 -6.34 3.62 -14.65
CA ALA A 614 -6.27 2.56 -13.64
C ALA A 614 -6.42 1.16 -14.25
N LEU A 615 -7.23 1.00 -15.30
CA LEU A 615 -7.41 -0.29 -16.00
C LEU A 615 -6.13 -0.78 -16.69
N PHE A 616 -5.37 0.13 -17.32
CA PHE A 616 -4.13 -0.22 -18.03
C PHE A 616 -2.89 -0.13 -17.15
N ASP A 617 -3.01 0.59 -16.04
CA ASP A 617 -1.92 0.90 -15.13
C ASP A 617 -2.41 0.87 -13.66
N PRO A 618 -2.54 -0.33 -13.07
CA PRO A 618 -3.08 -0.50 -11.73
C PRO A 618 -2.21 0.14 -10.63
N LEU A 619 -0.93 0.41 -10.91
CA LEU A 619 0.00 1.05 -9.97
C LEU A 619 -0.05 2.59 -10.01
N PHE A 620 -0.98 3.19 -10.75
CA PHE A 620 -1.10 4.64 -10.90
C PHE A 620 -1.14 5.37 -9.54
N ALA A 621 -1.92 4.84 -8.58
CA ALA A 621 -2.00 5.43 -7.24
C ALA A 621 -0.68 5.37 -6.47
N ALA A 622 0.08 4.29 -6.59
CA ALA A 622 1.41 4.20 -5.97
C ALA A 622 2.34 5.31 -6.48
N ARG A 623 2.39 5.54 -7.81
CA ARG A 623 3.18 6.64 -8.39
C ARG A 623 2.65 8.03 -8.02
N PHE A 624 1.33 8.20 -7.98
CA PHE A 624 0.70 9.44 -7.55
C PHE A 624 1.12 9.85 -6.14
N ARG A 625 1.23 8.87 -5.23
CA ARG A 625 1.66 9.09 -3.84
C ARG A 625 3.16 9.38 -3.73
N GLN A 626 4.00 8.80 -4.59
CA GLN A 626 5.46 8.99 -4.58
C GLN A 626 5.90 10.45 -4.86
N ILE A 627 5.36 11.13 -5.87
CA ILE A 627 6.00 12.38 -6.37
C ILE A 627 5.86 13.60 -5.39
N ARG A 628 5.40 13.42 -4.13
CA ARG A 628 5.24 14.55 -3.17
C ARG A 628 6.49 14.87 -2.35
N THR A 629 7.52 14.03 -2.40
CA THR A 629 8.75 14.26 -1.62
C THR A 629 9.76 15.18 -2.33
N ALA A 630 9.57 15.46 -3.61
CA ALA A 630 10.45 16.33 -4.40
C ALA A 630 10.12 17.84 -4.33
N ALA A 631 9.04 18.24 -3.66
CA ALA A 631 8.56 19.64 -3.65
C ALA A 631 8.82 20.39 -2.33
N VAL A 632 9.64 19.83 -1.44
CA VAL A 632 10.20 20.55 -0.28
C VAL A 632 11.71 20.34 -0.30
N ALA A 633 12.36 21.00 -1.26
CA ALA A 633 13.79 21.25 -1.27
C ALA A 633 13.99 22.75 -1.01
#